data_AF-A0A7W2Y7E6-F1
#
_entry.id   AF-A0A7W2Y7E6-F1
#
_cell.length_a   1.000
_cell.length_b   1.000
_cell.length_c   1.000
_cell.angle_alpha   90.00
_cell.angle_beta   90.00
_cell.angle_gamma   90.00
#
_symmetry.space_group_name_H-M   'P 1'
#
loop_
_entity.id
_entity.type
_entity.pdbx_description
1 polymer ?
#
loop_
_entity_poly.entity_id
_entity_poly.type
_entity_poly.pdbx_seq_one_letter_code
_entity_poly.pdbx_strand_id
1 'polypeptide(L)'
;MIYFNGFLIYKACLENELFIRADFRDEQSLIRALKHGRVNAVILEYETAKHRAKIHNLNIEFATPHTTGQLLIRLNKEKKAKLPAINLAIKKIKQSGQLQIILDKYEAEAKVF
;
A
#
# COMPACT_ATOMS: atom_id res chain seq x y z
N MET A 1 4.12 -13.40 -5.93
CA MET A 1 4.74 -12.48 -4.98
C MET A 1 5.06 -11.16 -5.68
N ILE A 2 4.26 -10.13 -5.47
CA ILE A 2 4.53 -8.79 -5.99
C ILE A 2 5.17 -8.02 -4.84
N TYR A 3 6.31 -7.38 -5.10
CA TYR A 3 6.98 -6.56 -4.11
C TYR A 3 6.55 -5.11 -4.32
N PHE A 4 5.97 -4.52 -3.27
CA PHE A 4 5.67 -3.11 -3.22
C PHE A 4 6.73 -2.43 -2.35
N ASN A 5 7.15 -1.22 -2.74
CA ASN A 5 8.15 -0.44 -2.03
C ASN A 5 7.56 0.16 -0.73
N GLY A 6 7.27 -0.69 0.25
CA GLY A 6 7.03 -0.28 1.64
C GLY A 6 5.74 0.48 1.96
N PHE A 7 5.39 0.42 3.24
CA PHE A 7 4.52 1.37 3.91
C PHE A 7 5.40 2.53 4.35
N LEU A 8 5.12 3.71 3.83
CA LEU A 8 5.84 4.90 4.21
C LEU A 8 5.23 5.48 5.48
N ILE A 9 6.13 5.76 6.42
CA ILE A 9 5.78 6.50 7.62
C ILE A 9 6.20 7.94 7.41
N TYR A 10 5.30 8.85 7.77
CA TYR A 10 5.65 10.21 8.13
C TYR A 10 6.03 10.17 9.62
N LYS A 11 7.33 9.98 9.92
CA LYS A 11 7.97 9.94 11.26
C LYS A 11 7.36 9.03 12.37
N ALA A 12 8.02 7.87 12.53
CA ALA A 12 8.20 6.92 13.64
C ALA A 12 7.03 6.25 14.44
N CYS A 13 7.10 4.91 14.45
CA CYS A 13 6.84 3.92 15.52
C CYS A 13 5.51 3.94 16.29
N LEU A 14 4.64 2.99 15.94
CA LEU A 14 3.32 2.70 16.53
C LEU A 14 3.32 2.21 17.99
N GLU A 15 4.47 2.22 18.68
CA GLU A 15 4.63 1.71 20.06
C GLU A 15 5.43 2.64 21.00
N ASN A 16 5.78 3.87 20.57
CA ASN A 16 6.41 4.84 21.46
C ASN A 16 5.40 5.89 21.94
N GLU A 17 5.49 6.29 23.22
CA GLU A 17 4.67 7.32 23.89
C GLU A 17 4.75 8.74 23.27
N LEU A 18 5.40 8.88 22.11
CA LEU A 18 5.68 10.15 21.44
C LEU A 18 4.57 10.59 20.47
N PHE A 19 3.59 9.71 20.18
CA PHE A 19 2.52 10.01 19.23
C PHE A 19 1.15 9.60 19.76
N ILE A 20 0.16 10.46 19.51
CA ILE A 20 -1.25 10.15 19.78
C ILE A 20 -1.86 9.60 18.49
N ARG A 21 -2.26 8.33 18.50
CA ARG A 21 -2.94 7.70 17.38
C ARG A 21 -4.35 8.26 17.22
N ALA A 22 -4.70 8.65 16.01
CA ALA A 22 -6.06 8.98 15.62
C ALA A 22 -6.59 7.94 14.63
N ASP A 23 -7.74 7.34 14.95
CA ASP A 23 -8.39 6.37 14.07
C ASP A 23 -9.41 7.05 13.15
N PHE A 24 -9.44 6.58 11.91
CA PHE A 24 -10.36 7.05 10.88
C PHE A 24 -11.15 5.87 10.32
N ARG A 25 -12.42 6.12 10.02
CA ARG A 25 -13.33 5.09 9.48
C ARG A 25 -12.91 4.59 8.10
N ASP A 26 -12.35 5.47 7.30
CA ASP A 26 -11.97 5.22 5.92
C ASP A 26 -10.79 6.09 5.50
N GLU A 27 -10.17 5.71 4.40
CA GLU A 27 -9.00 6.39 3.84
C GLU A 27 -9.32 7.83 3.40
N GLN A 28 -10.54 8.11 2.93
CA GLN A 28 -10.93 9.46 2.53
C GLN A 28 -10.93 10.42 3.72
N SER A 29 -11.45 9.97 4.85
CA SER A 29 -11.48 10.72 6.11
C SER A 29 -10.06 10.95 6.65
N LEU A 30 -9.18 9.95 6.55
CA LEU A 30 -7.76 10.05 6.89
C LEU A 30 -7.06 11.13 6.05
N ILE A 31 -7.22 11.09 4.73
CA ILE A 31 -6.59 12.04 3.81
C ILE A 31 -7.11 13.47 4.03
N ARG A 32 -8.42 13.64 4.30
CA ARG A 32 -8.98 14.96 4.66
C ARG A 32 -8.44 15.48 5.98
N ALA A 33 -8.26 14.61 6.98
CA ALA A 33 -7.69 15.01 8.26
C ALA A 33 -6.26 15.52 8.11
N LEU A 34 -5.44 14.87 7.28
CA LEU A 34 -4.10 15.36 6.92
C LEU A 34 -4.18 16.71 6.20
N LYS A 35 -5.04 16.82 5.17
CA LYS A 35 -5.23 18.07 4.39
C LYS A 35 -5.58 19.27 5.26
N HIS A 36 -6.42 19.06 6.27
CA HIS A 36 -6.89 20.12 7.16
C HIS A 36 -6.02 20.27 8.43
N GLY A 37 -4.88 19.59 8.51
CA GLY A 37 -3.96 19.70 9.65
C GLY A 37 -4.52 19.14 10.96
N ARG A 38 -5.54 18.27 10.92
CA ARG A 38 -6.07 17.59 12.11
C ARG A 38 -5.14 16.51 12.63
N VAL A 39 -4.29 15.98 11.75
CA VAL A 39 -3.18 15.09 12.06
C VAL A 39 -1.94 15.59 11.34
N ASN A 40 -0.77 15.39 11.96
CA ASN A 40 0.50 15.83 11.38
C ASN A 40 1.11 14.80 10.43
N ALA A 41 0.68 13.54 10.51
CA ALA A 41 1.25 12.41 9.80
C ALA A 41 0.21 11.30 9.59
N VAL A 42 0.39 10.51 8.54
CA VAL A 42 -0.41 9.30 8.25
C VAL A 42 0.51 8.15 7.84
N ILE A 43 0.05 6.92 8.05
CA ILE A 43 0.73 5.70 7.60
C ILE A 43 -0.09 5.08 6.49
N LEU A 44 0.50 4.99 5.29
CA LEU A 44 -0.13 4.41 4.11
C LEU A 44 0.89 3.61 3.31
N GLU A 45 0.40 2.70 2.48
CA GLU A 45 1.21 2.05 1.46
C GLU A 45 1.69 3.10 0.43
N TYR A 46 2.92 2.95 -0.06
CA TYR A 46 3.60 3.93 -0.91
C TYR A 46 2.76 4.36 -2.13
N GLU A 47 2.33 3.40 -2.95
CA GLU A 47 1.58 3.69 -4.18
C GLU A 47 0.21 4.31 -3.88
N THR A 48 -0.42 3.83 -2.81
CA THR A 48 -1.69 4.35 -2.31
C THR A 48 -1.55 5.81 -1.90
N ALA A 49 -0.48 6.16 -1.17
CA ALA A 49 -0.22 7.53 -0.74
C ALA A 49 0.04 8.46 -1.95
N LYS A 50 0.87 8.02 -2.91
CA LYS A 50 1.14 8.74 -4.17
C LYS A 50 -0.16 9.00 -4.96
N HIS A 51 -0.98 7.97 -5.11
CA HIS A 51 -2.27 8.07 -5.79
C HIS A 51 -3.23 9.04 -5.10
N ARG A 52 -3.34 8.98 -3.77
CA ARG A 52 -4.20 9.89 -3.00
C ARG A 52 -3.71 11.33 -3.03
N ALA A 53 -2.41 11.57 -2.98
CA ALA A 53 -1.85 12.91 -3.11
C ALA A 53 -2.21 13.54 -4.47
N LYS A 54 -2.07 12.77 -5.56
CA LYS A 54 -2.45 13.18 -6.93
C LYS A 54 -3.94 13.54 -7.01
N ILE A 55 -4.83 12.69 -6.50
CA ILE A 55 -6.29 12.94 -6.56
C ILE A 55 -6.72 14.13 -5.71
N HIS A 56 -6.13 14.33 -4.52
CA HIS A 56 -6.57 15.35 -3.56
C HIS A 56 -5.79 16.66 -3.64
N ASN A 57 -4.86 16.76 -4.59
CA ASN A 57 -3.90 17.85 -4.78
C ASN A 57 -3.21 18.21 -3.47
N LEU A 58 -2.64 17.20 -2.81
CA LEU A 58 -1.92 17.35 -1.55
C LEU A 58 -0.43 17.39 -1.82
N ASN A 59 0.23 18.41 -1.29
CA ASN A 59 1.68 18.39 -1.19
C ASN A 59 2.05 17.51 0.01
N ILE A 60 2.67 16.37 -0.25
CA ILE A 60 3.08 15.41 0.77
C ILE A 60 4.58 15.12 0.63
N GLU A 61 5.28 14.99 1.76
CA GLU A 61 6.71 14.67 1.81
C GLU A 61 6.99 13.31 2.41
N PHE A 62 7.36 12.33 1.59
CA PHE A 62 7.61 10.99 2.09
C PHE A 62 8.79 10.94 3.07
N ALA A 63 8.55 10.46 4.29
CA ALA A 63 9.63 10.13 5.23
C ALA A 63 10.05 8.66 5.08
N THR A 64 11.00 8.22 5.92
CA THR A 64 11.62 6.90 5.83
C THR A 64 10.59 5.77 5.86
N PRO A 65 10.69 4.75 4.97
CA PRO A 65 9.85 3.56 5.04
C PRO A 65 9.93 2.91 6.41
N HIS A 66 8.78 2.57 6.99
CA HIS A 66 8.73 1.87 8.27
C HIS A 66 8.68 0.37 8.13
N THR A 67 8.00 -0.12 7.09
CA THR A 67 7.85 -1.55 6.88
C THR A 67 7.83 -1.83 5.40
N THR A 68 8.59 -2.81 4.94
CA THR A 68 8.48 -3.36 3.59
C THR A 68 7.80 -4.71 3.65
N GLY A 69 6.95 -5.02 2.68
CA GLY A 69 6.16 -6.24 2.69
C GLY A 69 5.80 -6.73 1.30
N GLN A 70 5.34 -7.97 1.24
CA GLN A 70 4.83 -8.57 0.03
C GLN A 70 3.32 -8.45 0.01
N LEU A 71 2.76 -8.07 -1.14
CA LEU A 71 1.31 -8.14 -1.31
C LEU A 71 0.92 -9.58 -1.63
N LEU A 72 0.07 -10.15 -0.77
CA LEU A 72 -0.39 -11.53 -0.85
C LEU A 72 -1.91 -11.57 -0.95
N ILE A 73 -2.42 -12.52 -1.73
CA ILE A 73 -3.85 -12.82 -1.75
C ILE A 73 -4.16 -13.70 -0.54
N ARG A 74 -4.92 -13.19 0.42
CA ARG A 74 -5.41 -13.96 1.56
C ARG A 74 -6.62 -14.80 1.14
N LEU A 75 -6.58 -16.09 1.46
CA LEU A 75 -7.67 -17.03 1.17
C LEU A 75 -8.25 -17.58 2.47
N ASN A 76 -9.58 -17.76 2.52
CA ASN A 76 -10.22 -18.49 3.62
C ASN A 76 -9.63 -19.90 3.69
N LYS A 77 -9.31 -20.36 4.91
CA LYS A 77 -8.74 -21.68 5.19
C LYS A 77 -9.53 -22.82 4.53
N GLU A 78 -10.86 -22.73 4.49
CA GLU A 78 -11.73 -23.73 3.85
C GLU A 78 -11.47 -23.87 2.34
N LYS A 79 -10.97 -22.81 1.70
CA LYS A 79 -10.67 -22.78 0.26
C LYS A 79 -9.22 -23.14 -0.04
N LYS A 80 -8.44 -23.65 0.92
CA LYS A 80 -7.00 -23.98 0.77
C LYS A 80 -6.70 -24.82 -0.48
N ALA A 81 -7.61 -25.71 -0.87
CA ALA A 81 -7.49 -26.51 -2.10
C ALA A 81 -7.34 -25.68 -3.39
N LYS A 82 -7.77 -24.41 -3.41
CA LYS A 82 -7.63 -23.51 -4.56
C LYS A 82 -6.27 -22.81 -4.65
N LEU A 83 -5.45 -22.88 -3.59
CA LEU A 83 -4.14 -22.19 -3.56
C LEU A 83 -3.23 -22.58 -4.74
N PRO A 84 -3.08 -23.87 -5.12
CA PRO A 84 -2.23 -24.24 -6.26
C PRO A 84 -2.68 -23.58 -7.57
N ALA A 85 -3.99 -23.55 -7.83
CA ALA A 85 -4.55 -22.95 -9.04
C ALA A 85 -4.35 -21.42 -9.06
N ILE A 86 -4.55 -20.74 -7.92
CA ILE A 86 -4.32 -19.29 -7.79
C ILE A 86 -2.83 -18.97 -8.01
N ASN A 87 -1.93 -19.71 -7.37
CA ASN A 87 -0.48 -19.50 -7.53
C ASN A 87 -0.02 -19.76 -8.96
N LEU A 88 -0.58 -20.76 -9.63
CA LEU A 88 -0.31 -21.03 -11.04
C LEU A 88 -0.78 -19.87 -11.94
N ALA A 89 -1.98 -19.32 -11.69
CA ALA A 89 -2.50 -18.18 -12.42
C ALA A 89 -1.63 -16.92 -12.23
N ILE A 90 -1.22 -16.64 -10.98
CA ILE A 90 -0.30 -15.54 -10.67
C ILE A 90 1.03 -15.72 -11.42
N LYS A 91 1.58 -16.95 -11.45
CA LYS A 91 2.81 -17.25 -12.18
C LYS A 91 2.64 -16.98 -13.69
N LYS A 92 1.53 -17.42 -14.29
CA LYS A 92 1.24 -17.18 -15.72
C LYS A 92 1.13 -15.69 -16.06
N ILE A 93 0.43 -14.91 -15.24
CA ILE A 93 0.25 -13.46 -15.46
C ILE A 93 1.59 -12.71 -15.33
N LYS A 94 2.49 -13.17 -14.46
CA LYS A 94 3.87 -12.65 -14.37
C LYS A 94 4.70 -12.99 -15.60
N GLN A 95 4.76 -14.27 -15.96
CA GLN A 95 5.60 -14.77 -17.04
C GLN A 95 5.19 -14.23 -18.42
N SER A 96 3.89 -13.95 -18.61
CA SER A 96 3.38 -13.35 -19.84
C SER A 96 3.61 -11.84 -19.96
N GLY A 97 4.13 -11.17 -18.91
CA GLY A 97 4.26 -9.71 -18.88
C GLY A 97 2.95 -8.96 -18.65
N GLN A 98 1.80 -9.66 -18.60
CA GLN A 98 0.50 -9.04 -18.34
C GLN A 98 0.45 -8.29 -17.01
N LEU A 99 1.16 -8.79 -15.99
CA LEU A 99 1.25 -8.06 -14.72
C LEU A 99 1.91 -6.70 -14.89
N GLN A 100 3.00 -6.63 -15.66
CA GLN A 100 3.72 -5.37 -15.86
C GLN A 100 2.84 -4.37 -16.60
N ILE A 101 2.10 -4.80 -17.64
CA ILE A 101 1.13 -3.97 -18.36
C ILE A 101 0.09 -3.37 -17.41
N ILE A 102 -0.40 -4.16 -16.44
CA ILE A 102 -1.34 -3.67 -15.43
C ILE A 102 -0.66 -2.62 -14.55
N LEU A 103 0.56 -2.87 -14.06
CA LEU A 103 1.28 -1.93 -13.20
C LEU A 103 1.58 -0.61 -13.92
N ASP A 104 2.05 -0.68 -15.16
CA ASP A 104 2.37 0.48 -16.00
C ASP A 104 1.13 1.34 -16.25
N LYS A 105 -0.03 0.71 -16.50
CA LYS A 105 -1.31 1.40 -16.67
C LYS A 105 -1.69 2.26 -15.45
N TYR A 106 -1.28 1.85 -14.25
CA TYR A 106 -1.56 2.56 -13.01
C TYR A 106 -0.36 3.37 -12.50
N GLU A 107 0.72 3.52 -13.29
CA GLU A 107 1.94 4.23 -12.89
C GLU A 107 2.55 3.71 -11.57
N ALA A 108 2.32 2.42 -11.26
CA ALA A 108 2.69 1.82 -9.98
C ALA A 108 4.17 1.39 -9.97
N GLU A 109 4.95 1.88 -9.01
CA GLU A 109 6.36 1.54 -8.85
C GLU A 109 6.53 0.25 -8.04
N ALA A 110 6.10 -0.88 -8.63
CA ALA A 110 6.21 -2.20 -8.04
C ALA A 110 7.23 -3.08 -8.78
N LYS A 111 7.96 -3.91 -8.02
CA LYS A 111 8.90 -4.88 -8.59
C LYS A 111 8.20 -6.23 -8.78
N VAL A 112 8.16 -6.69 -10.03
CA VAL A 112 7.67 -8.02 -10.40
C VAL A 112 8.84 -9.00 -10.41
N PHE A 113 8.85 -9.96 -9.47
CA PHE A 113 9.79 -11.08 -9.42
C PHE A 113 9.14 -12.40 -9.82
#